data_AF-A0A973SZ31-F1
#
_entry.id   AF-A0A973SZ31-F1
#
_cell.length_a   1.000
_cell.length_b   1.000
_cell.length_c   1.000
_cell.angle_alpha   90.00
_cell.angle_beta   90.00
_cell.angle_gamma   90.00
#
_symmetry.space_group_name_H-M   'P 1'
#
loop_
_entity.id
_entity.type
_entity.pdbx_description
1 polymer ?
#
loop_
_entity_poly.entity_id
_entity_poly.type
_entity_poly.pdbx_seq_one_letter_code
_entity_poly.pdbx_strand_id
1 'polypeptide(L)'
;MDDGGLRADCGNCFGLCCVALAFTRSADFPRDKPAGEPCGHLDAGHRCGIHDRLRDRGYAGCTAYDCFGAGQKVSRHTFGGRGWRDAADGGRAMFAVLPVVRQLHELLLYLAEVRGLAAAADLHPAAAAAAERVEALSLGGADELLALDVAAE
;
A
#
# COMPACT_ATOMS: atom_id res chain seq x y z
N MET A 1 7.98 16.88 10.46
CA MET A 1 8.68 15.87 9.65
C MET A 1 7.68 15.40 8.63
N ASP A 2 7.95 15.72 7.37
CA ASP A 2 7.22 15.16 6.24
C ASP A 2 7.54 13.67 6.22
N ASP A 3 6.53 12.80 6.30
CA ASP A 3 6.74 11.34 6.40
C ASP A 3 7.05 10.69 5.04
N GLY A 4 7.33 11.51 4.01
CA GLY A 4 7.60 11.05 2.65
C GLY A 4 6.40 10.34 2.02
N GLY A 5 5.20 10.49 2.57
CA GLY A 5 4.02 9.74 2.18
C GLY A 5 4.06 8.27 2.61
N LEU A 6 4.89 7.89 3.59
CA LEU A 6 5.04 6.51 4.09
C LEU A 6 4.01 6.11 5.16
N ARG A 7 3.09 7.01 5.52
CA ARG A 7 1.95 6.72 6.38
C ARG A 7 0.72 6.46 5.53
N ALA A 8 -0.08 5.44 5.86
CA ALA A 8 -1.34 5.21 5.16
C ALA A 8 -2.29 6.42 5.26
N ASP A 9 -2.72 6.93 4.11
CA ASP A 9 -3.79 7.92 3.99
C ASP A 9 -4.92 7.36 3.12
N CYS A 10 -5.87 6.68 3.78
CA CYS A 10 -7.02 6.10 3.10
C CYS A 10 -7.94 7.16 2.46
N GLY A 11 -7.91 8.42 2.92
CA GLY A 11 -8.70 9.51 2.34
C GLY A 11 -8.21 9.93 0.95
N ASN A 12 -6.92 9.68 0.67
CA ASN A 12 -6.31 9.90 -0.63
C ASN A 12 -6.15 8.62 -1.49
N CYS A 13 -6.75 7.50 -1.05
CA CYS A 13 -6.70 6.22 -1.74
C CYS A 13 -8.05 5.84 -2.37
N PHE A 14 -8.04 4.99 -3.40
CA PHE A 14 -9.23 4.32 -3.94
C PHE A 14 -9.62 3.04 -3.19
N GLY A 15 -9.36 2.99 -1.88
CA GLY A 15 -9.73 1.86 -1.02
C GLY A 15 -9.04 0.55 -1.43
N LEU A 16 -7.84 0.63 -2.01
CA LEU A 16 -7.19 -0.49 -2.70
C LEU A 16 -7.03 -1.72 -1.80
N CYS A 17 -6.64 -1.55 -0.53
CA CYS A 17 -6.51 -2.65 0.42
C CYS A 17 -7.84 -3.38 0.70
N CYS A 18 -8.99 -2.69 0.56
CA CYS A 18 -10.32 -3.26 0.76
C CYS A 18 -10.84 -4.07 -0.44
N VAL A 19 -10.20 -3.95 -1.62
CA VAL A 19 -10.61 -4.62 -2.86
C VAL A 19 -9.53 -5.59 -3.35
N ALA A 20 -8.29 -5.14 -3.47
CA ALA A 20 -7.19 -5.90 -4.06
C ALA A 20 -6.83 -7.15 -3.24
N LEU A 21 -6.88 -7.09 -1.92
CA LEU A 21 -6.41 -8.16 -1.04
C LEU A 21 -7.50 -9.17 -0.75
N ALA A 22 -7.15 -10.46 -0.65
CA ALA A 22 -8.09 -11.49 -0.23
C ALA A 22 -8.26 -11.50 1.30
N PHE A 23 -9.44 -11.91 1.77
CA PHE A 23 -9.68 -12.33 3.15
C PHE A 23 -9.97 -13.82 3.16
N THR A 24 -9.36 -14.53 4.11
CA THR A 24 -9.71 -15.91 4.44
C THR A 24 -10.38 -15.90 5.80
N ARG A 25 -11.54 -16.56 5.93
CA ARG A 25 -12.26 -16.66 7.20
C ARG A 25 -11.33 -17.19 8.29
N SER A 26 -11.16 -16.41 9.35
CA SER A 26 -10.26 -16.70 10.46
C SER A 26 -10.66 -15.90 11.70
N ALA A 27 -9.82 -15.88 12.73
CA ALA A 27 -9.99 -14.97 13.87
C ALA A 27 -9.90 -13.49 13.46
N ASP A 28 -9.24 -13.19 12.33
CA ASP A 28 -8.98 -11.83 11.86
C ASP A 28 -10.03 -11.32 10.87
N PHE A 29 -10.82 -12.22 10.29
CA PHE A 29 -11.83 -11.92 9.28
C PHE A 29 -13.09 -12.80 9.42
N PRO A 30 -14.29 -12.22 9.44
CA PRO A 30 -15.53 -12.97 9.68
C PRO A 30 -16.04 -13.72 8.45
N ARG A 31 -15.43 -13.51 7.28
CA ARG A 31 -15.83 -14.10 6.00
C ARG A 31 -14.67 -14.19 5.03
N ASP A 32 -14.81 -15.08 4.07
CA ASP A 32 -13.97 -15.08 2.88
C ASP A 32 -14.32 -13.90 1.97
N LYS A 33 -13.30 -13.40 1.27
CA LYS A 33 -13.41 -12.38 0.23
C LYS A 33 -12.28 -12.62 -0.78
N PRO A 34 -12.58 -12.95 -2.05
CA PRO A 34 -11.56 -13.03 -3.08
C PRO A 34 -10.78 -11.72 -3.26
N ALA A 35 -9.54 -11.84 -3.74
CA ALA A 35 -8.77 -10.70 -4.23
C ALA A 35 -9.48 -10.08 -5.45
N GLY A 36 -9.50 -8.76 -5.54
CA GLY A 36 -10.22 -8.00 -6.58
C GLY A 36 -11.71 -7.84 -6.35
N GLU A 37 -12.31 -8.54 -5.37
CA GLU A 37 -13.71 -8.30 -4.98
C GLU A 37 -13.80 -7.21 -3.91
N PRO A 38 -14.59 -6.14 -4.12
CA PRO A 38 -14.77 -5.09 -3.12
C PRO A 38 -15.32 -5.65 -1.81
N CYS A 39 -14.73 -5.26 -0.68
CA CYS A 39 -15.34 -5.52 0.62
C CYS A 39 -16.74 -4.89 0.68
N GLY A 40 -17.75 -5.60 1.22
CA GLY A 40 -19.11 -5.07 1.38
C GLY A 40 -19.23 -3.85 2.30
N HIS A 41 -18.15 -3.48 3.02
CA HIS A 41 -18.07 -2.23 3.78
C HIS A 41 -17.37 -1.08 3.02
N LEU A 42 -16.90 -1.32 1.79
CA LEU A 42 -16.30 -0.30 0.94
C LEU A 42 -17.41 0.48 0.21
N ASP A 43 -17.54 1.77 0.50
CA ASP A 43 -18.56 2.61 -0.12
C ASP A 43 -18.18 3.05 -1.56
N ALA A 44 -19.10 3.75 -2.23
CA ALA A 44 -18.87 4.29 -3.57
C ALA A 44 -17.80 5.40 -3.60
N GLY A 45 -17.53 6.04 -2.46
CA GLY A 45 -16.45 7.02 -2.26
C GLY A 45 -15.11 6.39 -1.87
N HIS A 46 -14.97 5.07 -1.96
CA HIS A 46 -13.77 4.30 -1.63
C HIS A 46 -13.37 4.32 -0.15
N ARG A 47 -14.30 4.61 0.76
CA ARG A 47 -14.05 4.58 2.21
C ARG A 47 -14.67 3.35 2.86
N CYS A 48 -14.01 2.87 3.91
CA CYS A 48 -14.57 1.81 4.75
C CYS A 48 -15.63 2.40 5.69
N GLY A 49 -16.89 1.98 5.52
CA GLY A 49 -18.02 2.47 6.31
C GLY A 49 -18.05 2.04 7.78
N ILE A 50 -17.11 1.16 8.19
CA ILE A 50 -16.97 0.68 9.58
C ILE A 50 -15.54 0.84 10.11
N HIS A 51 -14.73 1.73 9.52
CA HIS A 51 -13.31 1.86 9.84
C HIS A 51 -13.06 2.05 11.35
N ASP A 52 -13.91 2.84 12.00
CA ASP A 52 -13.90 3.14 13.44
C ASP A 52 -14.28 1.94 14.34
N ARG A 53 -14.81 0.87 13.74
CA ARG A 53 -15.41 -0.28 14.43
C ARG A 53 -14.89 -1.63 13.89
N LEU A 54 -13.78 -1.63 13.14
CA LEU A 54 -13.25 -2.84 12.49
C LEU A 54 -13.00 -3.98 13.48
N ARG A 55 -12.32 -3.72 14.60
CA ARG A 55 -12.06 -4.76 15.63
C ARG A 55 -13.37 -5.32 16.22
N ASP A 56 -14.29 -4.45 16.62
CA ASP A 56 -15.59 -4.86 17.19
C ASP A 56 -16.43 -5.68 16.21
N ARG A 57 -16.21 -5.50 14.90
CA ARG A 57 -16.89 -6.22 13.82
C ARG A 57 -16.13 -7.45 13.33
N GLY A 58 -15.02 -7.81 13.95
CA GLY A 58 -14.24 -9.01 13.63
C GLY A 58 -13.24 -8.84 12.48
N TYR A 59 -12.89 -7.61 12.10
CA TYR A 59 -11.92 -7.28 11.06
C TYR A 59 -10.56 -6.87 11.66
N ALA A 60 -10.05 -7.62 12.64
CA ALA A 60 -8.77 -7.33 13.29
C ALA A 60 -7.62 -7.30 12.27
N GLY A 61 -7.68 -8.15 11.23
CA GLY A 61 -6.70 -8.16 10.15
C GLY A 61 -6.61 -6.84 9.39
N CYS A 62 -7.73 -6.15 9.17
CA CYS A 62 -7.71 -4.80 8.56
C CYS A 62 -7.01 -3.76 9.46
N THR A 63 -7.02 -3.95 10.77
CA THR A 63 -6.36 -3.02 11.72
C THR A 63 -4.90 -3.32 11.97
N ALA A 64 -4.47 -4.56 11.71
CA ALA A 64 -3.07 -4.97 11.81
C ALA A 64 -2.30 -4.72 10.50
N TYR A 65 -3.02 -4.67 9.37
CA TYR A 65 -2.43 -4.42 8.06
C TYR A 65 -2.10 -2.93 7.88
N ASP A 66 -0.88 -2.65 7.42
CA ASP A 66 -0.48 -1.34 6.91
C ASP A 66 0.07 -1.47 5.48
N CYS A 67 -0.35 -0.53 4.62
CA CYS A 67 0.17 -0.40 3.25
C CYS A 67 1.35 0.58 3.16
N PHE A 68 1.75 1.19 4.27
CA PHE A 68 2.87 2.14 4.37
C PHE A 68 2.74 3.29 3.37
N GLY A 69 1.51 3.72 3.11
CA GLY A 69 1.22 4.78 2.17
C GLY A 69 1.22 4.41 0.68
N ALA A 70 1.42 3.14 0.34
CA ALA A 70 1.36 2.69 -1.05
C ALA A 70 -0.02 2.94 -1.68
N GLY A 71 -1.10 2.83 -0.91
CA GLY A 71 -2.46 3.02 -1.40
C GLY A 71 -2.69 4.41 -2.02
N GLN A 72 -2.27 5.48 -1.35
CA GLN A 72 -2.40 6.83 -1.88
C GLN A 72 -1.41 7.10 -3.02
N LYS A 73 -0.18 6.54 -2.96
CA LYS A 73 0.81 6.67 -4.03
C LYS A 73 0.27 6.09 -5.33
N VAL A 74 -0.21 4.85 -5.31
CA VAL A 74 -0.82 4.20 -6.49
C VAL A 74 -2.01 5.00 -7.01
N SER A 75 -2.88 5.45 -6.11
CA SER A 75 -4.11 6.15 -6.49
C SER A 75 -3.85 7.53 -7.12
N ARG A 76 -2.93 8.31 -6.54
CA ARG A 76 -2.69 9.71 -6.93
C ARG A 76 -1.56 9.87 -7.92
N HIS A 77 -0.44 9.18 -7.70
CA HIS A 77 0.76 9.28 -8.54
C HIS A 77 0.66 8.34 -9.74
N THR A 78 0.63 7.03 -9.52
CA THR A 78 0.73 6.04 -10.61
C THR A 78 -0.45 6.10 -11.58
N PHE A 79 -1.68 6.28 -11.06
CA PHE A 79 -2.90 6.31 -11.88
C PHE A 79 -3.52 7.71 -12.05
N GLY A 80 -2.82 8.76 -11.61
CA GLY A 80 -3.21 10.15 -11.85
C GLY A 80 -4.58 10.53 -11.30
N GLY A 81 -5.02 9.90 -10.21
CA GLY A 81 -6.32 10.19 -9.59
C GLY A 81 -7.53 9.60 -10.33
N ARG A 82 -7.35 8.68 -11.27
CA ARG A 82 -8.44 7.90 -11.86
C ARG A 82 -8.67 6.61 -11.07
N GLY A 83 -9.90 6.38 -10.62
CA GLY A 83 -10.25 5.25 -9.77
C GLY A 83 -10.46 3.95 -10.55
N TRP A 84 -10.33 2.81 -9.87
CA TRP A 84 -10.48 1.48 -10.48
C TRP A 84 -11.90 1.20 -11.00
N ARG A 85 -12.91 1.89 -10.46
CA ARG A 85 -14.31 1.76 -10.91
C ARG A 85 -14.53 2.28 -12.32
N ASP A 86 -13.73 3.26 -12.75
CA ASP A 86 -13.83 3.90 -14.07
C ASP A 86 -12.84 3.28 -15.09
N ALA A 87 -12.00 2.34 -14.64
CA ALA A 87 -10.99 1.71 -15.47
C ALA A 87 -11.60 0.57 -16.30
N ALA A 88 -11.27 0.50 -17.59
CA ALA A 88 -11.77 -0.52 -18.51
C ALA A 88 -11.37 -1.96 -18.11
N ASP A 89 -10.29 -2.12 -17.36
CA ASP A 89 -9.81 -3.39 -16.84
C ASP A 89 -10.40 -3.75 -15.46
N GLY A 90 -11.32 -2.93 -14.93
CA GLY A 90 -11.90 -3.10 -13.61
C GLY A 90 -10.89 -2.95 -12.46
N GLY A 91 -9.77 -2.27 -12.69
CA GLY A 91 -8.75 -2.02 -11.67
C GLY A 91 -7.65 -3.07 -11.56
N ARG A 92 -7.63 -4.08 -12.44
CA ARG A 92 -6.64 -5.17 -12.38
C ARG A 92 -5.21 -4.64 -12.31
N ALA A 93 -4.87 -3.64 -13.13
CA ALA A 93 -3.55 -3.00 -13.10
C ALA A 93 -3.27 -2.33 -11.75
N MET A 94 -4.23 -1.56 -11.19
CA MET A 94 -4.06 -0.91 -9.87
C MET A 94 -3.84 -1.94 -8.76
N PHE A 95 -4.59 -3.04 -8.79
CA PHE A 95 -4.51 -4.09 -7.78
C PHE A 95 -3.20 -4.85 -7.85
N ALA A 96 -2.66 -5.06 -9.07
CA ALA A 96 -1.36 -5.69 -9.28
C ALA A 96 -0.18 -4.79 -8.89
N VAL A 97 -0.31 -3.47 -9.09
CA VAL A 97 0.72 -2.50 -8.69
C VAL A 97 0.80 -2.30 -7.17
N LEU A 98 -0.33 -2.37 -6.45
CA LEU A 98 -0.38 -2.16 -5.00
C LEU A 98 0.68 -2.95 -4.21
N PRO A 99 0.82 -4.29 -4.35
CA PRO A 99 1.82 -5.05 -3.59
C PRO A 99 3.26 -4.64 -3.91
N VAL A 100 3.57 -4.28 -5.17
CA VAL A 100 4.90 -3.80 -5.58
C VAL A 100 5.23 -2.52 -4.83
N VAL A 101 4.35 -1.51 -4.90
CA VAL A 101 4.58 -0.22 -4.24
C VAL A 101 4.60 -0.37 -2.72
N ARG A 102 3.79 -1.28 -2.15
CA ARG A 102 3.80 -1.60 -0.71
C ARG A 102 5.13 -2.18 -0.26
N GLN A 103 5.77 -3.04 -1.07
CA GLN A 103 7.11 -3.54 -0.78
C GLN A 103 8.17 -2.44 -0.86
N LEU A 104 8.13 -1.58 -1.89
CA LEU A 104 9.05 -0.44 -2.01
C LEU A 104 8.92 0.52 -0.80
N HIS A 105 7.70 0.82 -0.38
CA HIS A 105 7.45 1.66 0.79
C HIS A 105 7.89 1.00 2.11
N GLU A 106 7.76 -0.33 2.22
CA GLU A 106 8.28 -1.08 3.36
C GLU A 106 9.82 -1.02 3.42
N LEU A 107 10.51 -1.14 2.27
CA LEU A 107 11.96 -0.94 2.18
C LEU A 107 12.37 0.48 2.60
N LEU A 108 11.63 1.51 2.18
CA LEU A 108 11.89 2.90 2.59
C LEU A 108 11.77 3.08 4.11
N LEU A 109 10.79 2.42 4.75
CA LEU A 109 10.68 2.42 6.20
C LEU A 109 11.89 1.77 6.87
N TYR A 110 12.32 0.60 6.43
CA TYR A 110 13.50 -0.07 6.99
C TYR A 110 14.78 0.77 6.81
N LEU A 111 14.95 1.42 5.66
CA LEU A 111 16.10 2.31 5.42
C LEU A 111 16.05 3.54 6.33
N ALA A 112 14.86 4.08 6.59
CA ALA A 112 14.68 5.15 7.56
C ALA A 112 15.01 4.69 8.99
N GLU A 113 14.61 3.48 9.38
CA GLU A 113 14.96 2.88 10.67
C GLU A 113 16.48 2.73 10.82
N VAL A 114 17.18 2.18 9.81
CA VAL A 114 18.65 2.05 9.82
C VAL A 114 19.31 3.41 10.05
N ARG A 115 18.83 4.46 9.39
CA ARG A 115 19.34 5.84 9.56
C ARG A 115 19.03 6.46 10.92
N GLY A 116 18.01 5.97 11.62
CA GLY A 116 17.67 6.37 12.99
C GLY A 116 18.52 5.69 14.07
N LEU A 117 19.18 4.58 13.75
CA LEU A 117 19.96 3.79 14.71
C LEU A 117 21.40 4.31 14.80
N ALA A 118 21.79 4.80 15.99
CA ALA A 118 23.15 5.26 16.25
C ALA A 118 24.20 4.15 16.10
N ALA A 119 23.84 2.90 16.42
CA ALA A 119 24.72 1.74 16.26
C ALA A 119 25.01 1.39 14.79
N ALA A 120 24.25 1.93 13.84
CA ALA A 120 24.39 1.72 12.40
C ALA A 120 24.95 2.96 11.67
N ALA A 121 25.59 3.90 12.39
CA ALA A 121 26.07 5.17 11.83
C ALA A 121 26.92 4.99 10.56
N ASP A 122 27.79 3.97 10.53
CA ASP A 122 28.65 3.67 9.37
C ASP A 122 27.85 3.28 8.11
N LEU A 123 26.61 2.82 8.26
CA LEU A 123 25.72 2.44 7.17
C LEU A 123 24.81 3.58 6.70
N HIS A 124 24.75 4.70 7.42
CA HIS A 124 23.84 5.80 7.10
C HIS A 124 23.98 6.34 5.67
N PRO A 125 25.21 6.55 5.12
CA PRO A 125 25.37 7.02 3.75
C PRO A 125 24.83 6.01 2.72
N ALA A 126 25.10 4.72 2.93
CA ALA A 126 24.60 3.66 2.04
C ALA A 126 23.07 3.53 2.12
N ALA A 127 22.50 3.62 3.32
CA ALA A 127 21.04 3.59 3.52
C ALA A 127 20.35 4.80 2.89
N ALA A 128 20.97 5.99 2.92
CA ALA A 128 20.44 7.17 2.24
C ALA A 128 20.42 6.99 0.72
N ALA A 129 21.52 6.52 0.13
CA ALA A 129 21.59 6.26 -1.32
C ALA A 129 20.60 5.18 -1.77
N ALA A 130 20.42 4.12 -0.97
CA ALA A 130 19.42 3.10 -1.24
C ALA A 130 17.99 3.66 -1.15
N ALA A 131 17.71 4.51 -0.16
CA ALA A 131 16.40 5.14 -0.04
C ALA A 131 16.07 6.02 -1.26
N GLU A 132 17.02 6.84 -1.73
CA GLU A 132 16.83 7.65 -2.94
C GLU A 132 16.52 6.78 -4.18
N ARG A 133 17.22 5.65 -4.34
CA ARG A 133 16.95 4.69 -5.41
C ARG A 133 15.54 4.09 -5.32
N VAL A 134 15.17 3.56 -4.16
CA VAL A 134 13.86 2.91 -3.95
C VAL A 134 12.73 3.93 -4.11
N GLU A 135 12.93 5.16 -3.64
CA GLU A 135 11.96 6.24 -3.84
C GLU A 135 11.79 6.55 -5.33
N ALA A 136 12.87 6.63 -6.10
CA ALA A 136 12.81 6.83 -7.54
C ALA A 136 12.05 5.70 -8.26
N LEU A 137 12.27 4.44 -7.88
CA LEU A 137 11.52 3.28 -8.43
C LEU A 137 10.03 3.41 -8.14
N SER A 138 9.65 3.85 -6.93
CA SER A 138 8.24 4.03 -6.54
C SER A 138 7.50 5.11 -7.36
N LEU A 139 8.23 5.95 -8.09
CA LEU A 139 7.68 7.00 -8.96
C LEU A 139 7.41 6.52 -10.39
N GLY A 140 7.77 5.27 -10.74
CA GLY A 140 7.54 4.69 -12.06
C GLY A 140 6.05 4.57 -12.43
N GLY A 141 5.82 4.40 -13.74
CA GLY A 141 4.51 4.06 -14.28
C GLY A 141 4.08 2.63 -13.94
N ALA A 142 2.82 2.29 -14.19
CA ALA A 142 2.28 0.97 -13.88
C ALA A 142 3.07 -0.16 -14.56
N ASP A 143 3.42 -0.02 -15.85
CA ASP A 143 4.15 -1.06 -16.58
C ASP A 143 5.59 -1.24 -16.06
N GLU A 144 6.26 -0.15 -15.68
CA GLU A 144 7.61 -0.18 -15.10
C GLU A 144 7.60 -0.85 -13.72
N LEU A 145 6.62 -0.51 -12.89
CA LEU A 145 6.43 -1.11 -11.57
C LEU A 145 6.11 -2.61 -11.68
N LEU A 146 5.29 -3.02 -12.65
CA LEU A 146 4.96 -4.44 -12.85
C LEU A 146 6.11 -5.25 -13.45
N ALA A 147 7.07 -4.60 -14.10
CA ALA A 147 8.28 -5.23 -14.62
C ALA A 147 9.43 -5.29 -13.58
N LEU A 148 9.26 -4.65 -12.42
CA LEU A 148 10.29 -4.57 -11.40
C LEU A 148 10.47 -5.89 -10.66
N ASP A 149 11.70 -6.36 -10.54
CA ASP A 149 12.07 -7.41 -9.60
C ASP A 149 12.41 -6.79 -8.24
N VAL A 150 11.39 -6.62 -7.41
CA VAL A 150 11.55 -5.99 -6.08
C VAL A 150 12.46 -6.83 -5.17
N ALA A 151 12.60 -8.14 -5.41
CA ALA A 151 13.47 -9.00 -4.59
C ALA A 151 14.96 -8.80 -4.91
N ALA A 152 15.28 -8.16 -6.04
CA ALA A 152 16.64 -7.80 -6.43
C ALA A 152 17.08 -6.42 -5.89
N GLU A 153 16.15 -5.67 -5.28
CA GLU A 153 16.41 -4.37 -4.63
C GLU A 153 16.71 -4.52 -3.14
#